data_AF-A0A7K2KTB4-F1
#
_entry.id   AF-A0A7K2KTB4-F1
#
_cell.length_a   1.000
_cell.length_b   1.000
_cell.length_c   1.000
_cell.angle_alpha   90.00
_cell.angle_beta   90.00
_cell.angle_gamma   90.00
#
_symmetry.space_group_name_H-M   'P 1'
#
loop_
_entity.id
_entity.type
_entity.pdbx_description
1 polymer ?
#
loop_
_entity_poly.entity_id
_entity_poly.type
_entity_poly.pdbx_seq_one_letter_code
_entity_poly.pdbx_strand_id
1 'polypeptide(L)'
;MAVAALGTTVALAAPAGLAQAAPNDTEPVAARAAGATQSSTTKAAVPAAWAAGTRAYLVITAPGGTSAVTGAITSNGGSVFAGYDAIGVIVAHSTSASFAASMRSVSGVQQVGATRTSDVPADAYNPALPANPAQSATTLTESNRWDMTQIKAEQAWAVTTGSATVKVGVLDTGVDDQHQDIAPN
;
A
#
# COMPACT_ATOMS: atom_id res chain seq x y z
N MET A 1 -63.33 11.12 37.36
CA MET A 1 -63.80 9.72 37.44
C MET A 1 -62.64 8.90 38.01
N ALA A 2 -62.80 8.42 39.24
CA ALA A 2 -61.83 7.63 40.03
C ALA A 2 -61.55 6.26 39.36
N VAL A 3 -60.45 5.54 39.62
CA VAL A 3 -60.18 4.65 40.78
C VAL A 3 -58.73 4.10 40.59
N ALA A 4 -57.76 4.39 41.47
CA ALA A 4 -57.14 3.52 42.52
C ALA A 4 -56.94 2.02 42.13
N ALA A 5 -55.82 1.32 42.35
CA ALA A 5 -55.23 1.02 43.67
C ALA A 5 -53.99 0.09 43.59
N LEU A 6 -53.05 0.31 44.54
CA LEU A 6 -52.23 -0.63 45.36
C LEU A 6 -51.28 -1.63 44.63
N GLY A 7 -49.96 -1.69 44.90
CA GLY A 7 -49.22 -1.84 46.17
C GLY A 7 -48.52 -3.22 46.12
N THR A 8 -47.22 -3.43 46.31
CA THR A 8 -46.47 -3.41 47.59
C THR A 8 -44.99 -3.75 47.35
N THR A 9 -44.08 -3.18 48.15
CA THR A 9 -42.66 -3.50 48.28
C THR A 9 -42.42 -4.48 49.44
N VAL A 10 -41.46 -5.42 49.32
CA VAL A 10 -40.73 -6.03 50.46
C VAL A 10 -39.33 -6.47 50.00
N ALA A 11 -38.31 -6.12 50.81
CA ALA A 11 -36.91 -6.56 50.71
C ALA A 11 -36.65 -7.76 51.65
N LEU A 12 -35.63 -8.60 51.39
CA LEU A 12 -34.47 -8.89 52.28
C LEU A 12 -33.69 -10.16 51.87
N ALA A 13 -32.40 -10.14 52.25
CA ALA A 13 -31.56 -11.26 52.72
C ALA A 13 -30.71 -12.07 51.71
N ALA A 14 -29.38 -11.97 51.90
CA ALA A 14 -28.40 -13.00 51.55
C ALA A 14 -28.44 -14.16 52.57
N PRO A 15 -27.93 -15.35 52.22
CA PRO A 15 -26.63 -15.73 52.78
C PRO A 15 -25.72 -16.54 51.83
N ALA A 16 -24.44 -16.58 52.20
CA ALA A 16 -23.38 -17.42 51.64
C ALA A 16 -23.50 -18.90 52.12
N GLY A 17 -23.02 -19.84 51.31
CA GLY A 17 -22.84 -21.25 51.71
C GLY A 17 -22.11 -22.08 50.66
N LEU A 18 -20.97 -22.66 51.07
CA LEU A 18 -20.01 -23.47 50.30
C LEU A 18 -20.45 -24.95 50.18
N ALA A 19 -20.01 -25.64 49.11
CA ALA A 19 -19.31 -26.95 49.13
C ALA A 19 -19.69 -27.95 47.99
N GLN A 20 -18.74 -28.13 47.07
CA GLN A 20 -18.04 -29.38 46.71
C GLN A 20 -18.83 -30.67 46.31
N ALA A 21 -18.68 -31.09 45.03
CA ALA A 21 -18.13 -32.40 44.59
C ALA A 21 -18.28 -32.60 43.06
N ALA A 22 -17.21 -33.06 42.40
CA ALA A 22 -17.10 -33.47 40.98
C ALA A 22 -17.67 -34.92 40.77
N PRO A 23 -17.70 -35.57 39.56
CA PRO A 23 -17.01 -35.26 38.29
C PRO A 23 -17.80 -35.50 36.96
N ASN A 24 -17.18 -35.09 35.84
CA ASN A 24 -17.24 -35.63 34.45
C ASN A 24 -18.63 -35.72 33.76
N ASP A 25 -18.91 -35.18 32.57
CA ASP A 25 -18.14 -35.08 31.33
C ASP A 25 -18.73 -33.96 30.45
N THR A 26 -17.88 -33.26 29.68
CA THR A 26 -18.07 -32.78 28.29
C THR A 26 -17.18 -31.55 28.03
N GLU A 27 -15.97 -31.83 27.54
CA GLU A 27 -15.10 -31.06 26.62
C GLU A 27 -15.16 -29.51 26.61
N PRO A 28 -14.05 -28.80 26.89
CA PRO A 28 -13.94 -27.36 26.75
C PRO A 28 -13.65 -26.97 25.30
N VAL A 29 -14.52 -26.14 24.69
CA VAL A 29 -14.10 -25.30 23.56
C VAL A 29 -13.13 -24.26 24.10
N ALA A 30 -11.84 -24.52 23.88
CA ALA A 30 -10.76 -23.58 24.12
C ALA A 30 -11.01 -22.31 23.28
N ALA A 31 -11.19 -21.19 23.96
CA ALA A 31 -11.07 -19.87 23.37
C ALA A 31 -9.63 -19.73 22.84
N ARG A 32 -9.47 -19.88 21.53
CA ARG A 32 -8.21 -19.60 20.83
C ARG A 32 -7.97 -18.10 20.90
N ALA A 33 -7.14 -17.67 21.86
CA ALA A 33 -6.49 -16.38 21.82
C ALA A 33 -5.69 -16.33 20.51
N ALA A 34 -6.15 -15.51 19.57
CA ALA A 34 -5.38 -15.18 18.37
C ALA A 34 -4.14 -14.42 18.83
N GLY A 35 -3.03 -15.14 18.97
CA GLY A 35 -1.71 -14.55 19.10
C GLY A 35 -1.46 -13.69 17.87
N ALA A 36 -1.47 -12.37 18.07
CA ALA A 36 -1.00 -11.43 17.07
C ALA A 36 0.52 -11.67 16.91
N THR A 37 0.88 -12.52 15.96
CA THR A 37 2.23 -12.62 15.44
C THR A 37 2.54 -11.26 14.83
N GLN A 38 3.27 -10.42 15.57
CA GLN A 38 3.78 -9.17 15.07
C GLN A 38 4.77 -9.50 13.95
N SER A 39 4.30 -9.39 12.70
CA SER A 39 5.16 -9.31 11.55
C SER A 39 6.09 -8.13 11.78
N SER A 40 7.36 -8.43 12.09
CA SER A 40 8.44 -7.46 12.10
C SER A 40 8.57 -6.93 10.67
N THR A 41 7.90 -5.82 10.38
CA THR A 41 8.16 -5.05 9.18
C THR A 41 9.59 -4.53 9.31
N THR A 42 10.50 -5.05 8.48
CA THR A 42 11.79 -4.42 8.25
C THR A 42 11.51 -2.97 7.90
N LYS A 43 11.85 -2.05 8.82
CA LYS A 43 11.74 -0.61 8.60
C LYS A 43 12.50 -0.31 7.31
N ALA A 44 11.77 0.01 6.25
CA ALA A 44 12.36 0.49 5.02
C ALA A 44 13.34 1.61 5.38
N ALA A 45 14.55 1.57 4.80
CA ALA A 45 15.50 2.65 4.97
C ALA A 45 14.77 3.96 4.66
N VAL A 46 14.74 4.86 5.65
CA VAL A 46 14.09 6.16 5.47
C VAL A 46 14.79 6.81 4.28
N PRO A 47 14.06 7.18 3.20
CA PRO A 47 14.67 7.92 2.11
C PRO A 47 15.43 9.09 2.69
N ALA A 48 16.64 9.34 2.19
CA ALA A 48 17.38 10.53 2.60
C ALA A 48 16.47 11.75 2.50
N ALA A 49 16.40 12.56 3.57
CA ALA A 49 15.49 13.70 3.60
C ALA A 49 15.73 14.60 2.38
N TRP A 50 14.65 15.09 1.79
CA TRP A 50 14.74 16.01 0.66
C TRP A 50 15.55 17.26 1.05
N ALA A 51 16.37 17.75 0.12
CA ALA A 51 17.08 19.02 0.24
C ALA A 51 16.88 19.87 -1.02
N ALA A 52 16.88 21.19 -0.87
CA ALA A 52 16.85 22.11 -2.00
C ALA A 52 18.07 21.87 -2.92
N GLY A 53 17.88 21.96 -4.24
CA GLY A 53 18.93 21.65 -5.21
C GLY A 53 19.11 20.16 -5.50
N THR A 54 18.25 19.28 -4.95
CA THR A 54 18.32 17.83 -5.22
C THR A 54 18.00 17.54 -6.67
N ARG A 55 18.91 16.87 -7.37
CA ARG A 55 18.71 16.33 -8.72
C ARG A 55 18.58 14.81 -8.68
N ALA A 56 17.74 14.28 -9.57
CA ALA A 56 17.57 12.85 -9.75
C ALA A 56 18.45 12.33 -10.89
N TYR A 57 19.07 11.18 -10.65
CA TYR A 57 20.00 10.52 -11.55
C TYR A 57 19.62 9.05 -11.70
N LEU A 58 19.73 8.52 -12.91
CA LEU A 58 19.79 7.08 -13.14
C LEU A 58 21.25 6.67 -13.19
N VAL A 59 21.60 5.69 -12.37
CA VAL A 59 22.88 4.99 -12.41
C VAL A 59 22.60 3.59 -12.94
N ILE A 60 23.12 3.29 -14.13
CA ILE A 60 22.93 2.02 -14.82
C ILE A 60 24.17 1.15 -14.57
N THR A 61 23.92 -0.08 -14.17
CA THR A 61 24.91 -1.12 -13.88
C THR A 61 24.53 -2.39 -14.66
N ALA A 62 25.33 -3.45 -14.56
CA ALA A 62 24.88 -4.76 -15.03
C ALA A 62 23.72 -5.27 -14.13
N PRO A 63 22.77 -6.05 -14.68
CA PRO A 63 21.80 -6.76 -13.85
C PRO A 63 22.49 -7.55 -12.73
N GLY A 64 22.00 -7.46 -11.50
CA GLY A 64 22.66 -8.06 -10.33
C GLY A 64 23.79 -7.22 -9.70
N GLY A 65 24.19 -6.12 -10.35
CA GLY A 65 25.36 -5.33 -9.99
C GLY A 65 25.08 -4.11 -9.10
N THR A 66 23.84 -3.90 -8.68
CA THR A 66 23.45 -2.63 -8.03
C THR A 66 24.09 -2.47 -6.65
N SER A 67 24.23 -3.55 -5.89
CA SER A 67 24.78 -3.57 -4.53
C SER A 67 26.25 -3.14 -4.46
N ALA A 68 27.04 -3.40 -5.51
CA ALA A 68 28.44 -2.99 -5.58
C ALA A 68 28.60 -1.46 -5.72
N VAL A 69 27.59 -0.77 -6.24
CA VAL A 69 27.65 0.65 -6.59
C VAL A 69 26.99 1.55 -5.53
N THR A 70 26.12 1.02 -4.67
CA THR A 70 25.41 1.81 -3.64
C THR A 70 26.35 2.56 -2.70
N GLY A 71 27.44 1.92 -2.25
CA GLY A 71 28.44 2.56 -1.39
C GLY A 71 29.18 3.71 -2.08
N ALA A 72 29.44 3.60 -3.38
CA ALA A 72 30.03 4.65 -4.18
C ALA A 72 29.07 5.84 -4.37
N ILE A 73 27.77 5.58 -4.51
CA ILE A 73 26.73 6.64 -4.57
C ILE A 73 26.78 7.47 -3.30
N THR A 74 26.78 6.84 -2.12
CA THR A 74 26.84 7.56 -0.84
C THR A 74 28.16 8.32 -0.67
N SER A 75 29.28 7.71 -1.06
CA SER A 75 30.61 8.33 -0.96
C SER A 75 30.76 9.56 -1.87
N ASN A 76 30.06 9.60 -3.00
CA ASN A 76 30.04 10.74 -3.93
C ASN A 76 28.98 11.80 -3.57
N GLY A 77 28.40 11.75 -2.37
CA GLY A 77 27.39 12.72 -1.91
C GLY A 77 26.02 12.53 -2.53
N GLY A 78 25.71 11.31 -2.97
CA GLY A 78 24.38 10.91 -3.39
C GLY A 78 23.67 10.08 -2.32
N SER A 79 22.39 9.85 -2.54
CA SER A 79 21.56 8.93 -1.77
C SER A 79 20.85 7.99 -2.74
N VAL A 80 20.70 6.72 -2.35
CA VAL A 80 19.92 5.75 -3.12
C VAL A 80 18.46 5.96 -2.78
N PHE A 81 17.66 6.37 -3.76
CA PHE A 81 16.22 6.56 -3.61
C PHE A 81 15.46 5.27 -3.91
N ALA A 82 15.82 4.58 -4.99
CA ALA A 82 15.28 3.28 -5.35
C ALA A 82 16.32 2.45 -6.11
N GLY A 83 16.26 1.11 -5.97
CA GLY A 83 17.15 0.18 -6.68
C GLY A 83 16.34 -0.95 -7.30
N TYR A 84 16.67 -1.27 -8.55
CA TYR A 84 16.03 -2.30 -9.37
C TYR A 84 17.11 -3.24 -9.90
N ASP A 85 17.49 -4.21 -9.07
CA ASP A 85 18.64 -5.07 -9.31
C ASP A 85 18.47 -5.97 -10.55
N ALA A 86 17.25 -6.47 -10.80
CA ALA A 86 16.92 -7.31 -11.95
C ALA A 86 17.21 -6.65 -13.30
N ILE A 87 17.18 -5.30 -13.36
CA ILE A 87 17.48 -4.51 -14.57
C ILE A 87 18.76 -3.66 -14.40
N GLY A 88 19.46 -3.77 -13.27
CA GLY A 88 20.69 -3.03 -13.02
C GLY A 88 20.50 -1.51 -12.85
N VAL A 89 19.31 -1.03 -12.48
CA VAL A 89 19.01 0.41 -12.40
C VAL A 89 18.97 0.89 -10.97
N ILE A 90 19.63 2.01 -10.67
CA ILE A 90 19.51 2.72 -9.40
C ILE A 90 19.03 4.14 -9.68
N VAL A 91 17.98 4.57 -8.98
CA VAL A 91 17.56 5.96 -8.90
C VAL A 91 18.30 6.58 -7.72
N ALA A 92 19.21 7.51 -8.01
CA ALA A 92 20.02 8.19 -7.03
C ALA A 92 19.68 9.69 -7.00
N HIS A 93 19.63 10.27 -5.81
CA HIS A 93 19.40 11.70 -5.61
C HIS A 93 20.65 12.36 -5.02
N SER A 94 21.07 13.49 -5.58
CA SER A 94 22.23 14.26 -5.09
C SER A 94 22.04 15.75 -5.31
N THR A 95 22.55 16.57 -4.39
CA THR A 95 22.65 18.03 -4.54
C THR A 95 23.96 18.47 -5.20
N SER A 96 24.90 17.53 -5.43
CA SER A 96 26.20 17.82 -6.02
C SER A 96 26.14 17.92 -7.54
N ALA A 97 26.55 19.06 -8.10
CA ALA A 97 26.64 19.26 -9.54
C ALA A 97 27.66 18.32 -10.22
N SER A 98 28.67 17.84 -9.48
CA SER A 98 29.71 16.94 -10.00
C SER A 98 29.37 15.45 -9.87
N PHE A 99 28.26 15.09 -9.21
CA PHE A 99 27.87 13.71 -8.92
C PHE A 99 27.93 12.80 -10.15
N ALA A 100 27.30 13.21 -11.26
CA ALA A 100 27.25 12.39 -12.47
C ALA A 100 28.64 12.20 -13.12
N ALA A 101 29.55 13.18 -13.00
CA ALA A 101 30.90 13.04 -13.53
C ALA A 101 31.71 12.05 -12.69
N SER A 102 31.63 12.16 -11.36
CA SER A 102 32.34 11.24 -10.45
C SER A 102 31.79 9.82 -10.52
N MET A 103 30.48 9.64 -10.66
CA MET A 103 29.90 8.29 -10.76
C MET A 103 30.29 7.56 -12.05
N ARG A 104 30.63 8.27 -13.13
CA ARG A 104 31.08 7.64 -14.39
C ARG A 104 32.48 7.02 -14.29
N SER A 105 33.29 7.39 -13.30
CA SER A 105 34.59 6.77 -13.07
C SER A 105 34.52 5.58 -12.09
N VAL A 106 33.36 5.32 -11.50
CA VAL A 106 33.15 4.20 -10.56
C VAL A 106 33.06 2.89 -11.33
N SER A 107 33.84 1.89 -10.89
CA SER A 107 33.79 0.54 -11.46
C SER A 107 32.42 -0.11 -11.24
N GLY A 108 31.89 -0.77 -12.27
CA GLY A 108 30.55 -1.37 -12.26
C GLY A 108 29.43 -0.45 -12.75
N VAL A 109 29.70 0.85 -12.93
CA VAL A 109 28.77 1.79 -13.55
C VAL A 109 28.97 1.78 -15.07
N GLN A 110 27.87 1.57 -15.80
CA GLN A 110 27.85 1.64 -17.26
C GLN A 110 27.49 3.04 -17.75
N GLN A 111 26.43 3.64 -17.19
CA GLN A 111 25.96 4.96 -17.57
C GLN A 111 25.37 5.71 -16.38
N VAL A 112 25.48 7.03 -16.43
CA VAL A 112 24.86 7.94 -15.46
C VAL A 112 24.29 9.14 -16.18
N GLY A 113 23.05 9.49 -15.87
CA GLY A 113 22.37 10.64 -16.46
C GLY A 113 21.36 11.25 -15.48
N ALA A 114 21.24 12.57 -15.51
CA ALA A 114 20.14 13.24 -14.81
C ALA A 114 18.82 12.89 -15.49
N THR A 115 17.80 12.54 -14.72
CA THR A 115 16.46 12.22 -15.25
C THR A 115 15.63 13.47 -15.53
N ARG A 116 16.07 14.61 -14.99
CA ARG A 116 15.38 15.90 -15.07
C ARG A 116 16.39 17.00 -15.33
N THR A 117 15.95 18.06 -16.01
CA THR A 117 16.71 19.29 -16.19
C THR A 117 16.58 20.25 -14.99
N SER A 118 15.53 20.08 -14.20
CA SER A 118 15.21 20.83 -12.99
C SER A 118 15.38 19.98 -11.72
N ASP A 119 15.38 20.65 -10.57
CA ASP A 119 15.42 20.01 -9.26
C ASP A 119 14.16 19.15 -9.02
N VAL A 120 14.32 18.12 -8.20
CA VAL A 120 13.22 17.28 -7.72
C VAL A 120 12.38 18.11 -6.74
N PRO A 121 11.06 18.27 -6.97
CA PRO A 121 10.18 18.94 -6.00
C PRO A 121 10.14 18.18 -4.67
N ALA A 122 9.98 18.89 -3.55
CA ALA A 122 9.85 18.27 -2.22
C ALA A 122 8.66 17.31 -2.15
N ASP A 123 7.59 17.68 -2.85
CA ASP A 123 6.33 16.97 -3.02
C ASP A 123 6.55 15.56 -3.60
N ALA A 124 7.64 15.33 -4.36
CA ALA A 124 7.96 14.01 -4.89
C ALA A 124 8.38 12.99 -3.82
N TYR A 125 8.81 13.46 -2.64
CA TYR A 125 9.17 12.60 -1.51
C TYR A 125 8.00 12.31 -0.58
N ASN A 126 6.96 13.14 -0.61
CA ASN A 126 5.75 12.96 0.15
C ASN A 126 4.58 13.57 -0.64
N PRO A 127 4.11 12.89 -1.70
CA PRO A 127 3.04 13.41 -2.53
C PRO A 127 1.77 13.52 -1.69
N ALA A 128 1.10 14.67 -1.78
CA ALA A 128 -0.22 14.81 -1.18
C ALA A 128 -1.18 13.85 -1.89
N LEU A 129 -1.69 12.86 -1.16
CA LEU A 129 -2.71 11.98 -1.67
C LEU A 129 -4.08 12.62 -1.47
N PRO A 130 -4.96 12.63 -2.48
CA PRO A 130 -6.34 13.05 -2.28
C PRO A 130 -7.02 12.11 -1.28
N ALA A 131 -7.97 12.65 -0.51
CA ALA A 131 -8.83 11.80 0.30
C ALA A 131 -9.68 10.90 -0.60
N ASN A 132 -9.98 9.69 -0.15
CA ASN A 132 -10.92 8.83 -0.86
C ASN A 132 -12.25 9.56 -1.07
N PRO A 133 -12.83 9.48 -2.28
CA PRO A 133 -14.15 10.03 -2.53
C PRO A 133 -15.19 9.44 -1.58
N ALA A 134 -16.18 10.25 -1.21
CA ALA A 134 -17.34 9.73 -0.48
C ALA A 134 -18.12 8.80 -1.41
N GLN A 135 -18.31 7.56 -0.97
CA GLN A 135 -19.01 6.55 -1.78
C GLN A 135 -20.52 6.77 -1.70
N SER A 136 -21.18 6.66 -2.85
CA SER A 136 -22.64 6.69 -2.95
C SER A 136 -23.10 5.60 -3.89
N ALA A 137 -23.84 4.62 -3.36
CA ALA A 137 -24.44 3.59 -4.20
C ALA A 137 -25.46 4.24 -5.14
N THR A 138 -25.36 3.93 -6.43
CA THR A 138 -26.32 4.38 -7.43
C THR A 138 -27.18 3.22 -7.85
N THR A 139 -28.46 3.49 -8.12
CA THR A 139 -29.37 2.54 -8.76
C THR A 139 -29.55 2.84 -10.24
N LEU A 140 -28.81 3.83 -10.76
CA LEU A 140 -28.84 4.19 -12.16
C LEU A 140 -28.35 3.03 -13.00
N THR A 141 -29.12 2.69 -14.03
CA THR A 141 -28.71 1.73 -15.04
C THR A 141 -27.52 2.30 -15.81
N GLU A 142 -26.57 1.44 -16.14
CA GLU A 142 -25.47 1.73 -17.05
C GLU A 142 -25.97 2.40 -18.33
N SER A 143 -25.35 3.52 -18.68
CA SER A 143 -25.68 4.27 -19.90
C SER A 143 -25.01 3.66 -21.13
N ASN A 144 -25.51 4.00 -22.31
CA ASN A 144 -24.94 3.50 -23.56
C ASN A 144 -23.47 3.92 -23.73
N ARG A 145 -22.56 2.94 -23.81
CA ARG A 145 -21.12 3.14 -24.00
C ARG A 145 -20.76 2.93 -25.48
N TRP A 146 -20.90 3.98 -26.29
CA TRP A 146 -20.71 3.92 -27.74
C TRP A 146 -19.35 3.33 -28.15
N ASP A 147 -18.32 3.62 -27.36
CA ASP A 147 -16.95 3.17 -27.51
C ASP A 147 -16.85 1.64 -27.35
N MET A 148 -17.56 1.08 -26.38
CA MET A 148 -17.66 -0.37 -26.19
C MET A 148 -18.38 -1.07 -27.36
N THR A 149 -19.41 -0.43 -27.92
CA THR A 149 -20.08 -0.93 -29.13
C THR A 149 -19.15 -0.91 -30.34
N GLN A 150 -18.35 0.14 -30.55
CA GLN A 150 -17.43 0.24 -31.69
C GLN A 150 -16.35 -0.84 -31.67
N ILE A 151 -15.82 -1.19 -30.49
CA ILE A 151 -14.85 -2.27 -30.34
C ILE A 151 -15.49 -3.66 -30.26
N LYS A 152 -16.82 -3.75 -30.41
CA LYS A 152 -17.57 -5.01 -30.38
C LYS A 152 -17.42 -5.78 -29.06
N ALA A 153 -17.39 -5.06 -27.94
CA ALA A 153 -17.21 -5.66 -26.61
C ALA A 153 -18.36 -6.62 -26.25
N GLU A 154 -19.59 -6.32 -26.66
CA GLU A 154 -20.77 -7.17 -26.44
C GLU A 154 -20.61 -8.56 -27.08
N GLN A 155 -20.05 -8.63 -28.29
CA GLN A 155 -19.79 -9.89 -28.97
C GLN A 155 -18.67 -10.67 -28.30
N ALA A 156 -17.67 -9.99 -27.72
CA ALA A 156 -16.62 -10.63 -26.94
C ALA A 156 -17.16 -11.19 -25.60
N TRP A 157 -18.02 -10.44 -24.92
CA TRP A 157 -18.67 -10.89 -23.67
C TRP A 157 -19.58 -12.10 -23.87
N ALA A 158 -20.19 -12.25 -25.05
CA ALA A 158 -20.94 -13.46 -25.39
C ALA A 158 -20.06 -14.72 -25.47
N VAL A 159 -18.74 -14.56 -25.62
CA VAL A 159 -17.76 -15.67 -25.60
C VAL A 159 -17.16 -15.84 -24.20
N THR A 160 -16.72 -14.76 -23.56
CA THR A 160 -16.18 -14.77 -22.20
C THR A 160 -16.21 -13.38 -21.57
N THR A 161 -16.44 -13.32 -20.26
CA THR A 161 -16.30 -12.09 -19.46
C THR A 161 -14.91 -11.96 -18.83
N GLY A 162 -13.99 -12.87 -19.14
CA GLY A 162 -12.63 -12.90 -18.62
C GLY A 162 -12.41 -14.02 -17.59
N SER A 163 -11.25 -13.99 -16.94
CA SER A 163 -10.84 -14.93 -15.90
C SER A 163 -10.16 -14.17 -14.77
N ALA A 164 -10.46 -14.53 -13.52
CA ALA A 164 -9.80 -13.98 -12.33
C ALA A 164 -8.28 -14.26 -12.26
N THR A 165 -7.79 -15.20 -13.09
CA THR A 165 -6.35 -15.50 -13.22
C THR A 165 -5.60 -14.50 -14.09
N VAL A 166 -6.31 -13.71 -14.91
CA VAL A 166 -5.70 -12.66 -15.72
C VAL A 166 -5.52 -11.42 -14.84
N LYS A 167 -4.31 -10.85 -14.84
CA LYS A 167 -3.98 -9.64 -14.08
C LYS A 167 -3.64 -8.51 -15.03
N VAL A 168 -4.26 -7.36 -14.83
CA VAL A 168 -4.05 -6.14 -15.62
C VAL A 168 -3.39 -5.10 -14.72
N GLY A 169 -2.21 -4.63 -15.11
CA GLY A 169 -1.50 -3.54 -14.42
C GLY A 169 -1.83 -2.20 -15.07
N VAL A 170 -2.36 -1.26 -14.29
CA VAL A 170 -2.66 0.11 -14.72
C VAL A 170 -1.66 1.06 -14.06
N LEU A 171 -0.82 1.71 -14.88
CA LEU A 171 0.16 2.70 -14.41
C LEU A 171 -0.44 4.10 -14.59
N ASP A 172 -1.19 4.53 -13.59
CA ASP A 172 -1.86 5.84 -13.56
C ASP A 172 -1.62 6.51 -12.19
N THR A 173 -2.37 7.57 -11.93
CA THR A 173 -2.39 8.37 -10.69
C THR A 173 -2.94 7.63 -9.48
N GLY A 174 -3.68 6.53 -9.69
CA GLY A 174 -4.34 5.72 -8.67
C GLY A 174 -5.72 5.26 -9.14
N VAL A 175 -6.45 4.57 -8.26
CA VAL A 175 -7.84 4.15 -8.49
C VAL A 175 -8.62 4.33 -7.19
N ASP A 176 -9.90 4.74 -7.32
CA ASP A 176 -10.86 4.63 -6.22
C ASP A 176 -11.29 3.17 -6.11
N ASP A 177 -10.62 2.42 -5.25
CA ASP A 177 -10.83 0.99 -5.03
C ASP A 177 -12.15 0.67 -4.31
N GLN A 178 -12.86 1.69 -3.82
CA GLN A 178 -14.15 1.56 -3.15
C GLN A 178 -15.34 1.83 -4.09
N HIS A 179 -15.08 2.25 -5.32
CA HIS A 179 -16.14 2.53 -6.30
C HIS A 179 -16.95 1.26 -6.59
N GLN A 180 -18.28 1.36 -6.52
CA GLN A 180 -19.20 0.20 -6.59
C GLN A 180 -19.00 -0.70 -7.82
N ASP A 181 -18.65 -0.12 -8.97
CA ASP A 181 -18.48 -0.86 -10.23
C ASP A 181 -17.07 -1.46 -10.42
N ILE A 182 -16.11 -1.13 -9.55
CA ILE A 182 -14.72 -1.53 -9.68
C ILE A 182 -14.25 -2.40 -8.51
N ALA A 183 -14.76 -2.14 -7.30
CA ALA A 183 -14.41 -2.85 -6.08
C ALA A 183 -14.48 -4.40 -6.15
N PRO A 184 -15.37 -5.02 -6.97
CA PRO A 184 -15.40 -6.48 -7.11
C PRO A 184 -14.25 -7.12 -7.90
N ASN A 185 -13.35 -6.33 -8.52
CA ASN A 185 -12.31 -6.83 -9.44
C ASN A 185 -10.99 -7.26 -8.76
#